data_AF-A0A957C3T0-F1
#
_entry.id   AF-A0A957C3T0-F1
#
_cell.length_a   1.000
_cell.length_b   1.000
_cell.length_c   1.000
_cell.angle_alpha   90.00
_cell.angle_beta   90.00
_cell.angle_gamma   90.00
#
_symmetry.space_group_name_H-M   'P 1'
#
loop_
_entity.id
_entity.type
_entity.pdbx_description
1 polymer ?
#
loop_
_entity_poly.entity_id
_entity_poly.type
_entity_poly.pdbx_seq_one_letter_code
_entity_poly.pdbx_strand_id
1 'polypeptide(L)'
;MMSADSDAVVPQDIAEEMPATATEEAIPTEESSVVAEERKPKSATIWDRLRRVIFPGMEGEARLQQFEEAIAESPDAAVNYLLRGELYLEMRRLHLAKSDFEQAAALAAQQLEDESWGISAQAVYDRALQHLARLAENGI
;
A
#
# COMPACT_ATOMS: atom_id res chain seq x y z
N MET A 1 -12.03 31.18 75.10
CA MET A 1 -11.49 32.56 75.07
C MET A 1 -10.64 32.65 73.82
N MET A 2 -10.84 33.49 72.80
CA MET A 2 -11.70 34.65 72.51
C MET A 2 -11.95 34.56 70.98
N SER A 3 -13.18 34.57 70.49
CA SER A 3 -13.97 35.77 70.16
C SER A 3 -13.26 36.73 69.20
N ALA A 4 -13.71 36.72 67.95
CA ALA A 4 -13.82 37.85 67.00
C ALA A 4 -14.38 37.25 65.70
N ASP A 5 -15.29 37.83 64.93
CA ASP A 5 -16.25 38.93 65.05
C ASP A 5 -17.21 38.65 63.86
N SER A 6 -18.51 38.56 64.10
CA SER A 6 -19.49 39.65 63.90
C SER A 6 -19.51 40.19 62.46
N ASP A 7 -20.60 39.82 61.80
CA ASP A 7 -21.47 40.67 60.99
C ASP A 7 -20.86 41.62 59.96
N ALA A 8 -21.10 41.30 58.69
CA ALA A 8 -21.50 42.32 57.72
C ALA A 8 -22.42 41.71 56.66
N VAL A 9 -23.72 41.75 56.95
CA VAL A 9 -24.76 41.81 55.92
C VAL A 9 -24.75 43.24 55.37
N VAL A 10 -24.48 43.40 54.08
CA VAL A 10 -25.03 44.51 53.28
C VAL A 10 -25.48 43.94 51.93
N PRO A 11 -26.77 44.06 51.59
CA PRO A 11 -27.32 43.58 50.33
C PRO A 11 -27.33 44.64 49.22
N GLN A 12 -27.28 44.13 47.99
CA GLN A 12 -27.98 44.55 46.77
C GLN A 12 -27.85 45.99 46.24
N ASP A 13 -27.21 46.12 45.06
CA ASP A 13 -27.55 46.97 43.90
C ASP A 13 -26.30 47.07 43.00
N ILE A 14 -26.25 46.97 41.66
CA ILE A 14 -27.18 46.84 40.54
C ILE A 14 -26.36 46.11 39.45
N ALA A 15 -26.91 45.10 38.80
CA ALA A 15 -26.51 44.75 37.44
C ALA A 15 -27.73 44.21 36.70
N GLU A 16 -28.32 45.07 35.89
CA GLU A 16 -29.15 44.67 34.76
C GLU A 16 -28.33 43.73 33.86
N GLU A 17 -28.83 42.53 33.58
CA GLU A 17 -29.21 42.15 32.21
C GLU A 17 -29.87 40.77 32.20
N MET A 18 -30.96 40.71 31.43
CA MET A 18 -31.81 39.57 31.17
C MET A 18 -31.20 38.61 30.12
N PRO A 19 -31.77 37.41 29.89
CA PRO A 19 -31.01 36.15 30.00
C PRO A 19 -30.59 35.50 28.67
N ALA A 20 -29.64 34.56 28.82
CA ALA A 20 -29.52 33.25 28.17
C ALA A 20 -29.93 33.10 26.69
N THR A 21 -28.92 32.83 25.85
CA THR A 21 -28.81 31.66 24.94
C THR A 21 -27.41 31.72 24.31
N ALA A 22 -26.51 30.77 24.56
CA ALA A 22 -26.27 29.62 23.67
C ALA A 22 -25.89 30.08 22.24
N THR A 23 -24.71 29.84 21.67
CA THR A 23 -23.64 28.88 21.93
C THR A 23 -22.44 29.38 21.14
N GLU A 24 -21.29 29.52 21.80
CA GLU A 24 -19.99 29.62 21.15
C GLU A 24 -19.59 28.18 20.77
N GLU A 25 -19.89 27.77 19.54
CA GLU A 25 -19.26 26.58 18.96
C GLU A 25 -18.22 27.05 17.95
N ALA A 26 -16.99 27.05 18.45
CA ALA A 26 -15.77 27.08 17.70
C ALA A 26 -15.87 26.15 16.49
N ILE A 27 -15.48 26.68 15.33
CA ILE A 27 -15.23 25.91 14.10
C ILE A 27 -14.15 24.88 14.44
N PRO A 28 -14.42 23.56 14.45
CA PRO A 28 -13.38 22.58 14.69
C PRO A 28 -12.59 22.39 13.40
N THR A 29 -11.30 22.60 13.58
CA THR A 29 -10.16 22.27 12.74
C THR A 29 -10.34 20.99 11.94
N GLU A 30 -9.91 21.06 10.68
CA GLU A 30 -9.63 19.93 9.82
C GLU A 30 -8.77 18.89 10.55
N GLU A 31 -9.37 17.75 10.88
CA GLU A 31 -8.66 16.49 10.94
C GLU A 31 -9.22 15.63 9.81
N SER A 32 -8.57 15.71 8.66
CA SER A 32 -8.72 14.72 7.60
C SER A 32 -8.20 13.39 8.12
N SER A 33 -9.02 12.68 8.89
CA SER A 33 -8.80 11.28 9.20
C SER A 33 -9.06 10.48 7.93
N VAL A 34 -8.08 10.46 7.02
CA VAL A 34 -7.96 9.36 6.05
C VAL A 34 -7.53 8.13 6.84
N VAL A 35 -8.50 7.56 7.56
CA VAL A 35 -8.47 6.17 7.97
C VAL A 35 -8.51 5.41 6.64
N ALA A 36 -7.35 4.98 6.17
CA ALA A 36 -7.23 4.03 5.10
C ALA A 36 -7.94 2.75 5.57
N GLU A 37 -9.22 2.63 5.21
CA GLU A 37 -9.98 1.40 5.39
C GLU A 37 -9.17 0.27 4.75
N GLU A 38 -8.72 -0.67 5.58
CA GLU A 38 -8.19 -1.93 5.12
C GLU A 38 -9.21 -2.56 4.18
N ARG A 39 -8.97 -2.47 2.87
CA ARG A 39 -9.75 -3.20 1.87
C ARG A 39 -9.47 -4.68 2.08
N LYS A 40 -10.25 -5.30 2.97
CA LYS A 40 -10.25 -6.76 3.14
C LYS A 40 -10.40 -7.38 1.76
N PRO A 41 -9.48 -8.29 1.35
CA PRO A 41 -9.56 -8.88 0.03
C PRO A 41 -10.91 -9.58 -0.09
N LYS A 42 -11.72 -9.18 -1.07
CA LYS A 42 -12.99 -9.86 -1.36
C LYS A 42 -12.63 -11.31 -1.67
N SER A 43 -13.10 -12.24 -0.84
CA SER A 43 -12.93 -13.67 -1.08
C SER A 43 -13.48 -13.99 -2.47
N ALA A 44 -12.72 -14.75 -3.26
CA ALA A 44 -13.03 -14.98 -4.66
C ALA A 44 -14.44 -15.56 -4.82
N THR A 45 -15.31 -14.80 -5.48
CA THR A 45 -16.71 -15.13 -5.69
C THR A 45 -16.88 -16.28 -6.68
N ILE A 46 -18.06 -16.91 -6.71
CA ILE A 46 -18.40 -17.91 -7.75
C ILE A 46 -18.20 -17.33 -9.15
N TRP A 47 -18.51 -16.03 -9.32
CA TRP A 47 -18.30 -15.32 -10.58
C TRP A 47 -16.82 -15.18 -10.95
N ASP A 48 -15.93 -14.99 -9.98
CA ASP A 48 -14.48 -14.94 -10.24
C ASP A 48 -13.95 -16.31 -10.67
N ARG A 49 -14.44 -17.38 -10.03
CA ARG A 49 -14.12 -18.75 -10.45
C ARG A 49 -14.62 -19.06 -11.85
N LEU A 50 -15.85 -18.66 -12.16
CA LEU A 50 -16.44 -18.84 -13.49
C LEU A 50 -15.68 -18.02 -14.56
N ARG A 51 -15.36 -16.76 -14.24
CA ARG A 51 -14.58 -15.89 -15.14
C ARG A 51 -13.23 -16.51 -15.46
N ARG A 52 -12.54 -17.10 -14.49
CA ARG A 52 -11.26 -17.81 -14.72
C ARG A 52 -11.39 -19.01 -15.66
N VAL A 53 -12.53 -19.69 -15.64
CA VAL A 53 -12.80 -20.82 -16.55
C VAL A 53 -13.14 -20.33 -17.96
N ILE A 54 -13.93 -19.27 -18.08
CA ILE A 54 -14.39 -18.76 -19.39
C ILE A 54 -13.32 -17.87 -20.06
N PHE A 55 -12.56 -17.11 -19.28
CA PHE A 55 -11.59 -16.12 -19.72
C PHE A 55 -10.23 -16.29 -19.01
N PRO A 56 -9.53 -17.41 -19.21
CA PRO A 56 -8.30 -17.73 -18.49
C PRO A 56 -7.16 -16.70 -18.68
N GLY A 57 -7.16 -15.95 -19.79
CA GLY A 57 -6.16 -14.91 -20.06
C GLY A 57 -6.48 -13.51 -19.51
N MET A 58 -7.75 -13.22 -19.19
CA MET A 58 -8.16 -11.86 -18.82
C MET A 58 -7.60 -11.42 -17.46
N GLU A 59 -7.52 -12.34 -16.49
CA GLU A 59 -6.87 -12.08 -15.20
C GLU A 59 -5.37 -11.84 -15.38
N GLY A 60 -4.74 -12.54 -16.34
CA GLY A 60 -3.34 -12.37 -16.69
C GLY A 60 -3.06 -11.00 -17.31
N GLU A 61 -3.85 -10.58 -18.30
CA GLU A 61 -3.68 -9.27 -18.93
C GLU A 61 -3.95 -8.11 -17.94
N ALA A 62 -4.92 -8.24 -17.03
CA ALA A 62 -5.15 -7.25 -15.98
C ALA A 62 -3.97 -7.14 -15.00
N ARG A 63 -3.38 -8.28 -14.60
CA ARG A 63 -2.16 -8.30 -13.78
C ARG A 63 -0.96 -7.74 -14.55
N LEU A 64 -0.89 -7.99 -15.85
CA LEU A 64 0.19 -7.48 -16.70
C LEU A 64 0.18 -5.95 -16.71
N GLN A 65 -0.99 -5.35 -16.90
CA GLN A 65 -1.15 -3.90 -16.85
C GLN A 65 -0.69 -3.32 -15.50
N GLN A 66 -1.04 -3.97 -14.38
CA GLN A 66 -0.59 -3.52 -13.04
C GLN A 66 0.95 -3.53 -12.91
N PHE A 67 1.62 -4.54 -13.47
CA PHE A 67 3.08 -4.57 -13.45
C PHE A 67 3.70 -3.55 -14.41
N GLU A 68 3.07 -3.27 -15.55
CA GLU A 68 3.51 -2.20 -16.45
C GLU A 68 3.43 -0.83 -15.78
N GLU A 69 2.34 -0.54 -15.07
CA GLU A 69 2.18 0.68 -14.27
C GLU A 69 3.21 0.75 -13.14
N ALA A 70 3.40 -0.34 -12.38
CA ALA A 70 4.40 -0.40 -11.31
C ALA A 70 5.84 -0.20 -11.82
N ILE A 71 6.17 -0.71 -13.01
CA ILE A 71 7.47 -0.49 -13.66
C ILE A 71 7.61 0.96 -14.12
N ALA A 72 6.53 1.60 -14.60
CA ALA A 72 6.56 3.01 -14.98
C ALA A 72 6.80 3.92 -13.76
N GLU A 73 6.26 3.57 -12.60
CA GLU A 73 6.45 4.30 -11.34
C GLU A 73 7.83 4.05 -10.70
N SER A 74 8.33 2.81 -10.75
CA SER A 74 9.61 2.40 -10.16
C SER A 74 10.37 1.48 -11.13
N PRO A 75 11.07 2.06 -12.13
CA PRO A 75 11.74 1.30 -13.18
C PRO A 75 13.00 0.57 -12.70
N ASP A 76 13.52 0.92 -11.54
CA ASP A 76 14.67 0.35 -10.85
C ASP A 76 14.30 -0.75 -9.84
N ALA A 77 13.01 -0.96 -9.59
CA ALA A 77 12.53 -2.00 -8.68
C ALA A 77 12.63 -3.40 -9.34
N ALA A 78 13.73 -4.10 -9.07
CA ALA A 78 13.99 -5.46 -9.58
C ALA A 78 12.82 -6.44 -9.40
N VAL A 79 12.09 -6.34 -8.28
CA VAL A 79 10.94 -7.20 -7.97
C VAL A 79 9.80 -7.08 -8.98
N ASN A 80 9.59 -5.91 -9.59
CA ASN A 80 8.51 -5.70 -10.55
C ASN A 80 8.74 -6.54 -11.83
N TYR A 81 9.98 -6.59 -12.31
CA TYR A 81 10.38 -7.41 -13.44
C TYR A 81 10.31 -8.90 -13.10
N LEU A 82 10.75 -9.30 -11.90
CA LEU A 82 10.64 -10.69 -11.46
C LEU A 82 9.19 -11.18 -11.52
N LEU A 83 8.26 -10.42 -10.92
CA LEU A 83 6.85 -10.80 -10.86
C LEU A 83 6.18 -10.77 -12.24
N ARG A 84 6.52 -9.82 -13.11
CA ARG A 84 6.03 -9.80 -14.49
C ARG A 84 6.58 -10.98 -15.31
N GLY A 85 7.85 -11.36 -15.10
CA GLY A 85 8.44 -12.54 -15.71
C GLY A 85 7.72 -13.83 -15.32
N GLU A 86 7.33 -13.97 -14.05
CA GLU A 86 6.52 -15.11 -13.58
C GLU A 86 5.14 -15.14 -14.22
N LEU A 87 4.49 -13.99 -14.34
CA LEU A 87 3.22 -13.88 -15.06
C LEU A 87 3.39 -14.28 -16.53
N TYR A 88 4.48 -13.90 -17.18
CA TYR A 88 4.78 -14.34 -18.54
C TYR A 88 5.00 -15.86 -18.63
N LEU A 89 5.55 -16.52 -17.62
CA LEU A 89 5.62 -18.00 -17.57
C LEU A 89 4.22 -18.62 -17.47
N GLU A 90 3.34 -18.06 -16.64
CA GLU A 90 1.93 -18.47 -16.56
C GLU A 90 1.23 -18.35 -17.92
N MET A 91 1.52 -17.26 -18.66
CA MET A 91 1.00 -16.99 -20.00
C MET A 91 1.74 -17.72 -21.14
N ARG A 92 2.74 -18.56 -20.83
CA ARG A 92 3.59 -19.26 -21.83
C ARG A 92 4.36 -18.34 -22.78
N ARG A 93 4.59 -17.08 -22.38
CA ARG A 93 5.38 -16.09 -23.12
C ARG A 93 6.85 -16.16 -22.70
N LEU A 94 7.51 -17.26 -23.06
CA LEU A 94 8.79 -17.66 -22.47
C LEU A 94 9.96 -16.73 -22.78
N HIS A 95 10.03 -16.15 -23.99
CA HIS A 95 11.07 -15.15 -24.32
C HIS A 95 10.91 -13.84 -23.55
N LEU A 96 9.67 -13.38 -23.34
CA LEU A 96 9.41 -12.19 -22.53
C LEU A 96 9.73 -12.45 -21.06
N ALA A 97 9.38 -13.63 -20.55
CA ALA A 97 9.75 -14.05 -19.20
C ALA A 97 11.28 -14.05 -19.00
N LYS A 98 12.03 -14.60 -19.96
CA LYS A 98 13.49 -14.60 -19.94
C LYS A 98 14.06 -13.18 -19.84
N SER A 99 13.60 -12.28 -20.72
CA SER A 99 14.04 -10.88 -20.72
C SER A 99 13.77 -10.19 -19.38
N ASP A 100 12.61 -10.45 -18.76
CA ASP A 100 12.26 -9.88 -17.47
C ASP A 100 13.12 -10.44 -16.33
N PHE A 101 13.45 -11.74 -16.36
CA PHE A 101 14.36 -12.32 -15.37
C PHE A 101 15.79 -11.82 -15.51
N GLU A 102 16.28 -11.60 -16.74
CA GLU A 102 17.57 -10.97 -16.99
C GLU A 102 17.61 -9.56 -16.40
N GLN A 103 16.57 -8.76 -16.65
CA GLN A 103 16.46 -7.41 -16.09
C GLN A 103 16.36 -7.41 -14.56
N ALA A 104 15.56 -8.33 -13.99
CA ALA A 104 15.42 -8.48 -12.54
C ALA A 104 16.76 -8.83 -11.88
N ALA A 105 17.52 -9.77 -12.46
CA ALA A 105 18.84 -10.15 -11.95
C ALA A 105 19.84 -8.97 -12.02
N ALA A 106 19.86 -8.23 -13.13
CA ALA A 106 20.74 -7.09 -13.30
C ALA A 106 20.45 -5.95 -12.31
N LEU A 107 19.17 -5.65 -12.07
CA LEU A 107 18.78 -4.62 -11.10
C LEU A 107 19.01 -5.08 -9.65
N ALA A 108 18.69 -6.34 -9.33
CA ALA A 108 18.92 -6.88 -8.00
C ALA A 108 20.41 -6.93 -7.64
N ALA A 109 21.28 -7.24 -8.60
CA ALA A 109 22.73 -7.16 -8.40
C ALA A 109 23.20 -5.73 -8.05
N GLN A 110 22.70 -4.72 -8.76
CA GLN A 110 22.98 -3.31 -8.44
C GLN A 110 22.46 -2.94 -7.03
N GLN A 111 21.25 -3.37 -6.69
CA GLN A 111 20.68 -3.12 -5.36
C GLN A 111 21.46 -3.79 -4.21
N LEU A 112 22.11 -4.94 -4.48
CA LEU A 112 23.01 -5.59 -3.53
C LEU A 112 24.30 -4.80 -3.34
N GLU A 113 24.86 -4.28 -4.43
CA GLU A 113 26.05 -3.41 -4.39
C GLU A 113 25.78 -2.11 -3.63
N ASP A 114 24.59 -1.54 -3.78
CA ASP A 114 24.16 -0.30 -3.12
C ASP A 114 23.64 -0.51 -1.69
N GLU A 115 23.62 -1.74 -1.15
CA GLU A 115 23.10 -2.16 0.17
C GLU A 115 21.64 -1.74 0.49
N SER A 116 20.90 -1.20 -0.49
CA SER A 116 19.60 -0.56 -0.29
C SER A 116 18.46 -1.52 0.04
N TRP A 117 18.52 -2.75 -0.48
CA TRP A 117 17.45 -3.75 -0.34
C TRP A 117 17.97 -5.14 0.04
N GLY A 118 19.16 -5.22 0.66
CA GLY A 118 20.00 -6.43 0.83
C GLY A 118 19.28 -7.79 0.83
N ILE A 119 18.42 -8.08 1.81
CA ILE A 119 17.74 -9.39 1.90
C ILE A 119 16.74 -9.60 0.75
N SER A 120 15.95 -8.57 0.44
CA SER A 120 14.95 -8.62 -0.63
C SER A 120 15.60 -8.72 -2.00
N ALA A 121 16.66 -7.95 -2.24
CA ALA A 121 17.44 -7.97 -3.47
C ALA A 121 18.11 -9.34 -3.67
N GLN A 122 18.70 -9.92 -2.62
CA GLN A 122 19.29 -11.26 -2.71
C GLN A 122 18.25 -12.31 -3.10
N ALA A 123 17.08 -12.27 -2.46
CA ALA A 123 15.99 -13.20 -2.77
C ALA A 123 15.48 -13.04 -4.22
N VAL A 124 15.38 -11.79 -4.71
CA VAL A 124 15.00 -11.51 -6.10
C VAL A 124 16.06 -12.04 -7.07
N TYR A 125 17.34 -11.78 -6.78
CA TYR A 125 18.46 -12.23 -7.60
C TYR A 125 18.50 -13.76 -7.72
N ASP A 126 18.48 -14.47 -6.58
CA ASP A 126 18.52 -15.93 -6.55
C ASP A 126 17.34 -16.55 -7.32
N ARG A 127 16.14 -15.99 -7.13
CA ARG A 127 14.94 -16.46 -7.80
C ARG A 127 15.01 -16.22 -9.31
N ALA A 128 15.45 -15.04 -9.75
CA ALA A 128 15.63 -14.72 -11.16
C ALA A 128 16.62 -15.70 -11.83
N LEU A 129 17.78 -15.96 -11.20
CA LEU A 129 18.75 -16.94 -11.70
C LEU A 129 18.18 -18.35 -11.78
N GLN A 130 17.39 -18.77 -10.81
CA GLN A 130 16.74 -20.08 -10.84
C GLN A 130 15.77 -20.19 -12.03
N HIS A 131 15.01 -19.14 -12.32
CA HIS A 131 14.13 -19.12 -13.50
C HIS A 131 14.93 -19.14 -14.81
N LEU A 132 16.02 -18.38 -14.91
CA LEU A 132 16.90 -18.38 -16.09
C LEU A 132 17.54 -19.73 -16.34
N ALA A 133 18.04 -20.39 -15.29
CA ALA A 133 18.60 -21.73 -15.38
C ALA A 133 17.57 -22.73 -15.92
N ARG A 134 16.34 -22.71 -15.37
CA ARG A 134 15.25 -23.56 -15.84
C ARG A 134 14.86 -23.26 -17.30
N LEU A 135 14.89 -22.01 -17.74
CA LEU A 135 14.59 -21.66 -19.13
C LEU A 135 15.69 -22.14 -20.08
N ALA A 136 16.96 -22.00 -19.68
CA ALA A 136 18.10 -22.50 -20.45
C ALA A 136 18.08 -24.04 -20.59
N GLU A 137 17.73 -24.77 -19.52
CA GLU A 137 17.54 -26.22 -19.55
C GLU A 137 16.46 -26.65 -20.56
N ASN A 138 15.43 -25.81 -20.73
CA ASN A 138 14.34 -26.05 -21.69
C ASN A 138 14.62 -25.49 -23.10
N GLY A 139 15.85 -25.00 -23.35
CA GLY A 139 16.29 -24.55 -24.67
C GLY A 139 15.78 -23.17 -25.10
N ILE A 140 15.48 -22.27 -24.15
CA ILE A 140 14.94 -20.93 -24.38
C ILE A 140 15.97 -19.82 -24.13
#